data_AF-A0A257UTP6-F1
#
_entry.id   AF-A0A257UTP6-F1
#
_cell.length_a   1.000
_cell.length_b   1.000
_cell.length_c   1.000
_cell.angle_alpha   90.00
_cell.angle_beta   90.00
_cell.angle_gamma   90.00
#
_symmetry.space_group_name_H-M   'P 1'
#
loop_
_entity.id
_entity.type
_entity.pdbx_description
1 polymer ?
#
loop_
_entity_poly.entity_id
_entity_poly.type
_entity_poly.pdbx_seq_one_letter_code
_entity_poly.pdbx_strand_id
1 'polypeptide(L)'
;MVATVPQTRFFQLVLPDYLAVLLVERGLASNSVASYRRDLESFGKWLAGRGLEAETCERSDLRRYLTVLRGRGLAARSAARALAALRGLYRYLVERGACTHDPTLDLES
;
A
#
# COMPACT_ATOMS: atom_id res chain seq x y z
N MET A 1 11.94 -20.51 -3.96
CA MET A 1 11.22 -20.39 -2.67
C MET A 1 11.00 -18.92 -2.38
N VAL A 2 9.81 -18.37 -2.67
CA VAL A 2 9.50 -16.99 -2.30
C VAL A 2 9.31 -16.98 -0.79
N ALA A 3 10.24 -16.37 -0.06
CA ALA A 3 10.07 -16.14 1.36
C ALA A 3 8.83 -15.26 1.54
N THR A 4 7.72 -15.86 2.00
CA THR A 4 6.50 -15.14 2.31
C THR A 4 6.80 -14.27 3.53
N VAL A 5 7.13 -13.01 3.26
CA VAL A 5 7.44 -12.07 4.34
C VAL A 5 6.15 -11.80 5.12
N PRO A 6 6.19 -11.77 6.46
CA PRO A 6 4.98 -11.62 7.25
C PRO A 6 4.29 -10.29 6.91
N GLN A 7 3.04 -10.43 6.48
CA GLN A 7 2.06 -9.39 6.28
C GLN A 7 0.82 -9.81 7.07
N THR A 8 -0.04 -8.86 7.41
CA THR A 8 -1.27 -9.22 8.11
C THR A 8 -2.18 -10.07 7.24
N ARG A 9 -3.04 -10.89 7.89
CA ARG A 9 -3.93 -11.81 7.17
C ARG A 9 -4.83 -11.07 6.20
N PHE A 10 -5.40 -9.94 6.63
CA PHE A 10 -6.23 -9.11 5.77
C PHE A 10 -5.47 -8.62 4.53
N PHE A 11 -4.26 -8.07 4.73
CA PHE A 11 -3.46 -7.53 3.65
C PHE A 11 -3.07 -8.60 2.62
N GLN A 12 -2.77 -9.82 3.08
CA GLN A 12 -2.47 -10.97 2.22
C GLN A 12 -3.64 -11.36 1.31
N LEU A 13 -4.88 -11.19 1.79
CA LEU A 13 -6.08 -11.50 1.01
C LEU A 13 -6.39 -10.41 -0.02
N VAL A 14 -6.28 -9.13 0.37
CA VAL A 14 -6.67 -7.99 -0.48
C VAL A 14 -5.65 -7.68 -1.57
N LEU A 15 -4.35 -7.79 -1.27
CA LEU A 15 -3.32 -7.32 -2.19
C LEU A 15 -3.38 -8.00 -3.58
N PRO A 16 -3.50 -9.34 -3.68
CA PRO A 16 -3.63 -10.01 -4.99
C PRO A 16 -4.83 -9.50 -5.80
N ASP A 17 -5.99 -9.33 -5.15
CA ASP A 17 -7.22 -8.88 -5.79
C ASP A 17 -7.09 -7.45 -6.31
N TYR A 18 -6.53 -6.55 -5.50
CA TYR A 18 -6.25 -5.18 -5.94
C TYR A 18 -5.27 -5.12 -7.12
N LEU A 19 -4.21 -5.94 -7.09
CA LEU A 19 -3.25 -5.99 -8.20
C LEU A 19 -3.87 -6.58 -9.48
N ALA A 20 -4.81 -7.51 -9.36
CA ALA A 20 -5.60 -8.01 -10.49
C ALA A 20 -6.49 -6.91 -11.07
N VAL A 21 -7.16 -6.12 -10.23
CA VAL A 21 -7.95 -4.95 -10.66
C VAL A 21 -7.08 -3.94 -11.42
N LEU A 22 -5.89 -3.63 -10.92
CA LEU A 22 -4.96 -2.72 -11.62
C LEU A 22 -4.60 -3.22 -13.02
N LEU A 23 -4.32 -4.52 -13.15
CA LEU A 23 -3.87 -5.12 -14.39
C LEU A 23 -5.00 -5.31 -15.40
N VAL A 24 -6.11 -5.90 -14.96
CA VAL A 24 -7.19 -6.37 -15.83
C VAL A 24 -8.22 -5.27 -16.07
N GLU A 25 -8.71 -4.65 -15.00
CA GLU A 25 -9.80 -3.67 -15.10
C GLU A 25 -9.29 -2.27 -15.47
N ARG A 26 -8.16 -1.87 -14.89
CA ARG A 26 -7.58 -0.53 -15.08
C ARG A 26 -6.48 -0.48 -16.15
N GLY A 27 -6.09 -1.63 -16.71
CA GLY A 27 -5.16 -1.73 -17.84
C GLY A 27 -3.76 -1.17 -17.56
N LEU A 28 -3.30 -1.16 -16.30
CA LEU A 28 -1.94 -0.70 -15.99
C LEU A 28 -0.91 -1.66 -16.57
N ALA A 29 0.16 -1.09 -17.12
CA ALA A 29 1.28 -1.88 -17.64
C ALA A 29 1.90 -2.76 -16.53
N SER A 30 2.32 -3.98 -16.89
CA SER A 30 2.79 -5.00 -15.93
C SER A 30 3.96 -4.54 -15.05
N ASN A 31 4.84 -3.70 -15.61
CA ASN A 31 5.95 -3.05 -14.90
C ASN A 31 5.48 -2.03 -13.85
N SER A 32 4.39 -1.30 -14.11
CA SER A 32 3.74 -0.44 -13.12
C SER A 32 3.11 -1.26 -12.00
N VAL A 33 2.37 -2.33 -12.34
CA VAL A 33 1.78 -3.25 -11.36
C VAL A 33 2.85 -3.91 -10.49
N ALA A 34 3.95 -4.37 -11.07
CA ALA A 34 5.08 -4.95 -10.32
C ALA A 34 5.75 -3.93 -9.39
N SER A 35 5.79 -2.65 -9.78
CA SER A 35 6.31 -1.59 -8.93
C SER A 35 5.37 -1.29 -7.76
N TYR A 36 4.07 -1.21 -8.02
CA TYR A 36 3.06 -1.03 -6.96
C TYR A 36 3.03 -2.22 -6.00
N ARG A 37 3.13 -3.46 -6.50
CA ARG A 37 3.26 -4.66 -5.67
C ARG A 37 4.40 -4.51 -4.66
N ARG A 38 5.60 -4.14 -5.10
CA ARG A 38 6.77 -3.99 -4.21
C ARG A 38 6.56 -2.91 -3.15
N ASP A 39 5.96 -1.79 -3.53
CA ASP A 39 5.68 -0.69 -2.60
C ASP A 39 4.63 -1.13 -1.56
N LEU A 40 3.56 -1.80 -1.98
CA LEU A 40 2.49 -2.26 -1.09
C LEU A 40 2.91 -3.43 -0.20
N GLU A 41 3.72 -4.36 -0.69
CA GLU A 41 4.31 -5.41 0.14
C GLU A 41 5.23 -4.81 1.22
N SER A 42 5.98 -3.74 0.90
CA SER A 42 6.77 -3.00 1.89
C SER A 42 5.87 -2.38 2.97
N PHE A 43 4.72 -1.84 2.58
CA PHE A 43 3.74 -1.28 3.50
C PHE A 43 3.08 -2.36 4.38
N GLY A 44 2.62 -3.47 3.79
CA GLY A 44 2.04 -4.59 4.54
C GLY A 44 2.99 -5.18 5.60
N LYS A 45 4.29 -5.23 5.29
CA LYS A 45 5.33 -5.64 6.27
C LYS A 45 5.46 -4.63 7.41
N TRP A 46 5.41 -3.34 7.08
CA TRP A 46 5.52 -2.27 8.06
C TRP A 46 4.33 -2.26 9.03
N LEU A 47 3.12 -2.55 8.52
CA LEU A 47 1.90 -2.75 9.30
C LEU A 47 2.03 -3.97 10.23
N ALA A 48 2.39 -5.13 9.68
CA ALA A 48 2.54 -6.37 10.44
C ALA A 48 3.55 -6.23 11.60
N GLY A 49 4.68 -5.57 11.36
CA GLY A 49 5.68 -5.29 12.38
C GLY A 49 5.21 -4.34 13.51
N ARG A 50 4.00 -3.78 13.41
CA ARG A 50 3.37 -2.89 14.40
C ARG A 50 2.06 -3.43 14.95
N GLY A 51 1.62 -4.62 14.51
CA GLY A 51 0.29 -5.14 14.85
C GLY A 51 -0.85 -4.27 14.32
N LEU A 52 -0.61 -3.51 13.23
CA LEU A 52 -1.62 -2.67 12.58
C LEU A 52 -2.22 -3.42 11.39
N GLU A 53 -3.47 -3.11 11.07
CA GLU A 53 -4.16 -3.61 9.89
C GLU A 53 -4.42 -2.48 8.89
N ALA A 54 -4.55 -2.81 7.61
CA ALA A 54 -4.84 -1.78 6.61
C ALA A 54 -6.22 -1.12 6.80
N GLU A 55 -7.20 -1.86 7.31
CA GLU A 55 -8.56 -1.38 7.58
C GLU A 55 -8.61 -0.32 8.70
N THR A 56 -7.73 -0.46 9.69
CA THR A 56 -7.68 0.38 10.90
C THR A 56 -6.52 1.38 10.89
N CYS A 57 -5.67 1.33 9.87
CA CYS A 57 -4.54 2.24 9.71
C CYS A 57 -5.03 3.67 9.49
N GLU A 58 -4.55 4.59 10.32
CA GLU A 58 -4.94 6.00 10.26
C GLU A 58 -3.94 6.82 9.45
N ARG A 59 -4.32 8.06 9.12
CA ARG A 59 -3.43 9.04 8.46
C ARG A 59 -2.11 9.23 9.21
N SER A 60 -2.14 9.20 10.55
CA SER A 60 -0.96 9.34 11.40
C SER A 60 0.06 8.22 11.18
N ASP A 61 -0.41 6.98 11.00
CA ASP A 61 0.41 5.82 10.67
C ASP A 61 1.01 5.93 9.27
N LEU A 62 0.23 6.38 8.28
CA LEU A 62 0.75 6.61 6.93
C LEU A 62 1.84 7.68 6.91
N ARG A 63 1.68 8.78 7.66
CA ARG A 63 2.75 9.80 7.82
C ARG A 63 4.01 9.20 8.43
N ARG A 64 3.86 8.35 9.44
CA ARG A 64 4.99 7.62 10.05
C ARG A 64 5.64 6.68 9.04
N TYR A 65 4.87 5.96 8.24
CA TYR A 65 5.40 5.10 7.18
C TYR A 65 6.20 5.88 6.13
N LEU A 66 5.66 6.98 5.62
CA LEU A 66 6.37 7.85 4.66
C LEU A 66 7.67 8.41 5.26
N THR A 67 7.66 8.78 6.54
CA THR A 67 8.87 9.21 7.26
C THR A 67 9.91 8.10 7.33
N VAL A 68 9.49 6.85 7.58
CA VAL A 68 10.38 5.68 7.56
C VAL A 68 10.96 5.45 6.16
N LEU A 69 10.17 5.60 5.10
CA LEU A 69 10.67 5.47 3.73
C LEU A 69 11.74 6.51 3.41
N ARG A 70 11.49 7.78 3.77
CA ARG A 70 12.46 8.87 3.60
C ARG A 70 13.75 8.62 4.40
N GLY A 71 13.62 8.20 5.66
CA GLY A 71 14.75 7.87 6.53
C GLY A 71 15.61 6.69 6.03
N ARG A 72 15.05 5.81 5.19
CA ARG A 72 15.77 4.72 4.50
C ARG A 72 16.47 5.15 3.22
N GLY A 73 16.49 6.45 2.91
CA GLY A 73 17.12 6.98 1.70
C GLY A 73 16.33 6.73 0.41
N LEU A 74 15.02 6.46 0.51
CA LEU A 74 14.19 6.25 -0.66
C LEU A 74 14.11 7.56 -1.47
N ALA A 75 14.51 7.51 -2.75
CA ALA A 75 14.46 8.68 -3.62
C ALA A 75 13.05 9.27 -3.72
N ALA A 76 12.94 10.59 -3.89
CA ALA A 76 11.67 11.32 -3.95
C ALA A 76 10.67 10.70 -4.95
N ARG A 77 11.16 10.29 -6.14
CA ARG A 77 10.34 9.62 -7.16
C ARG A 77 9.76 8.28 -6.69
N SER A 78 10.53 7.52 -5.91
CA SER A 78 10.08 6.25 -5.35
C SER A 78 9.10 6.45 -4.20
N ALA A 79 9.30 7.48 -3.37
CA ALA A 79 8.33 7.87 -2.33
C ALA A 79 6.99 8.31 -2.93
N ALA A 80 7.02 9.13 -3.98
CA ALA A 80 5.82 9.56 -4.70
C ALA A 80 5.07 8.37 -5.33
N ARG A 81 5.80 7.42 -5.92
CA ARG A 81 5.22 6.18 -6.47
C ARG A 81 4.60 5.30 -5.38
N ALA A 82 5.25 5.17 -4.22
CA ALA A 82 4.69 4.44 -3.08
C ALA A 82 3.40 5.12 -2.57
N LEU A 83 3.38 6.46 -2.47
CA LEU A 83 2.16 7.19 -2.09
C LEU A 83 1.05 7.01 -3.13
N ALA A 84 1.36 7.02 -4.42
CA ALA A 84 0.39 6.74 -5.48
C ALA A 84 -0.19 5.32 -5.38
N ALA A 85 0.64 4.33 -5.06
CA ALA A 85 0.19 2.95 -4.83
C ALA A 85 -0.74 2.86 -3.61
N LEU A 86 -0.39 3.52 -2.50
CA LEU A 86 -1.21 3.59 -1.29
C LEU A 86 -2.57 4.25 -1.56
N ARG A 87 -2.60 5.40 -2.25
CA ARG A 87 -3.84 6.09 -2.63
C ARG A 87 -4.77 5.19 -3.44
N GLY A 88 -4.21 4.45 -4.40
CA GLY A 88 -5.00 3.50 -5.19
C GLY A 88 -5.55 2.35 -4.37
N LEU A 89 -4.76 1.80 -3.43
CA LEU A 89 -5.19 0.72 -2.52
C LEU A 89 -6.31 1.20 -1.59
N TYR A 90 -6.14 2.34 -0.93
CA TYR A 90 -7.14 2.83 0.03
C TYR A 90 -8.45 3.25 -0.65
N ARG A 91 -8.38 3.83 -1.86
CA ARG A 91 -9.58 4.04 -2.66
C ARG A 91 -10.30 2.73 -2.97
N TYR A 92 -9.56 1.70 -3.39
CA TYR A 92 -10.12 0.37 -3.62
C TYR A 92 -10.76 -0.23 -2.36
N LEU A 93 -10.12 -0.09 -1.20
CA LEU A 93 -10.64 -0.58 0.08
C LEU A 93 -11.93 0.13 0.49
N VAL A 94 -12.02 1.45 0.27
CA VAL A 94 -13.24 2.23 0.51
C VAL A 94 -14.35 1.82 -0.47
N GLU A 95 -14.04 1.65 -1.76
CA GLU A 95 -14.99 1.17 -2.77
C GLU A 95 -15.55 -0.23 -2.44
N ARG A 96 -14.76 -1.08 -1.78
CA ARG A 96 -15.15 -2.42 -1.32
C ARG A 96 -15.80 -2.44 0.08
N GLY A 97 -15.93 -1.28 0.75
CA GLY A 97 -16.50 -1.16 2.09
C GLY A 97 -15.61 -1.70 3.23
N ALA A 98 -14.33 -1.99 2.96
CA ALA A 98 -13.38 -2.47 3.96
C ALA A 98 -12.76 -1.33 4.79
N CYS A 99 -12.68 -0.12 4.23
CA CYS A 99 -12.34 1.09 4.97
C CYS A 99 -13.53 2.05 4.98
N THR A 100 -13.79 2.70 6.11
CA THR A 100 -14.86 3.72 6.22
C THR A 100 -14.49 5.05 5.59
N HIS A 101 -13.19 5.34 5.50
CA HIS A 101 -12.64 6.56 4.92
C HIS A 101 -11.26 6.29 4.32
N ASP A 102 -10.81 7.17 3.44
CA ASP A 102 -9.47 7.09 2.84
C ASP A 102 -8.45 7.84 3.73
N PRO A 103 -7.54 7.13 4.46
CA PRO A 103 -6.54 7.77 5.32
C PRO A 103 -5.42 8.47 4.53
N THR A 104 -5.37 8.29 3.20
CA THR A 104 -4.37 8.92 2.32
C THR A 104 -4.74 10.35 1.90
N LEU A 105 -5.97 10.77 2.20
CA LEU A 105 -6.42 12.14 1.96
C LEU A 105 -5.51 13.13 2.71
N ASP A 106 -5.13 14.21 2.02
CA ASP A 106 -4.25 15.28 2.53
C ASP A 106 -2.82 14.83 2.89
N LEU A 107 -2.35 13.71 2.32
CA LEU A 107 -0.94 13.33 2.36
C LEU A 107 -0.18 13.91 1.18
N GLU A 108 0.97 14.52 1.45
CA GLU A 108 1.87 15.09 0.44
C GLU A 108 3.15 14.23 0.29
N SER A 109 3.65 14.12 -0.95
CA SER A 109 4.88 13.37 -1.29
C SER A 109 6.16 14.12 -0.92
#